data_AF-A0A6L3EVZ1-F1
#
_entry.id   AF-A0A6L3EVZ1-F1
#
_cell.length_a   1.000
_cell.length_b   1.000
_cell.length_c   1.000
_cell.angle_alpha   90.00
_cell.angle_beta   90.00
_cell.angle_gamma   90.00
#
_symmetry.space_group_name_H-M   'P 1'
#
loop_
_entity.id
_entity.type
_entity.pdbx_description
1 polymer ?
#
loop_
_entity_poly.entity_id
_entity_poly.type
_entity_poly.pdbx_seq_one_letter_code
_entity_poly.pdbx_strand_id
1 'polypeptide(L)'
;MNLLPQIVDLYVEPALSSSGDGLLVGLKLENGRIYWGDCALSLDAQSIISQIQPILGGQPLSSFQELIAQLDNFHEEVRVTRIIQSEPETSASAGTFSRRKLISGFLADDKAQAQPVEVVEKRPLPAPLRFAISQALFSAAAVESNQSLLSLLVDLYGAVAASGKISLHVEANEANMAVVRSILPAQVASLGYNTGSTNHKATLGANAERLQAHVRQVKAWIESVAPEAAPAIHLNIQGGFAELYENNEGKILGALYGLEQAVKPYALVMEN
;
A
#
# COMPACT_ATOMS: atom_id res chain seq x y z
N MET A 1 -22.79 -31.54 -9.65
CA MET A 1 -22.13 -30.30 -9.18
C MET A 1 -23.21 -29.46 -8.53
N ASN A 2 -23.06 -29.12 -7.24
CA ASN A 2 -23.94 -28.14 -6.63
C ASN A 2 -23.65 -26.80 -7.30
N LEU A 3 -24.67 -26.15 -7.83
CA LEU A 3 -24.56 -24.79 -8.35
C LEU A 3 -24.27 -23.87 -7.15
N LEU A 4 -23.20 -23.10 -7.24
CA LEU A 4 -22.91 -22.07 -6.23
C LEU A 4 -23.99 -20.98 -6.30
N PRO A 5 -24.36 -20.39 -5.14
CA PRO A 5 -25.45 -19.39 -5.08
C PRO A 5 -25.10 -18.12 -5.85
N GLN A 6 -26.11 -17.36 -6.26
CA GLN A 6 -25.90 -16.05 -6.86
C GLN A 6 -25.71 -14.95 -5.82
N ILE A 7 -25.05 -13.88 -6.23
CA ILE A 7 -24.93 -12.63 -5.46
C ILE A 7 -26.23 -11.85 -5.67
N VAL A 8 -26.94 -11.52 -4.60
CA VAL A 8 -28.22 -10.81 -4.69
C VAL A 8 -28.12 -9.34 -4.32
N ASP A 9 -27.18 -8.98 -3.45
CA ASP A 9 -27.16 -7.65 -2.85
C ASP A 9 -25.78 -7.29 -2.30
N LEU A 10 -25.51 -5.99 -2.18
CA LEU A 10 -24.27 -5.41 -1.67
C LEU A 10 -24.56 -4.50 -0.48
N TYR A 11 -23.80 -4.68 0.59
CA TYR A 11 -23.84 -3.87 1.80
C TYR A 11 -22.52 -3.11 1.95
N VAL A 12 -22.59 -1.90 2.47
CA VAL A 12 -21.42 -1.12 2.84
C VAL A 12 -21.67 -0.52 4.22
N GLU A 13 -20.80 -0.86 5.17
CA GLU A 13 -20.91 -0.45 6.57
C GLU A 13 -19.60 0.24 7.01
N PRO A 14 -19.64 1.18 7.96
CA PRO A 14 -18.42 1.71 8.57
C PRO A 14 -17.60 0.61 9.26
N ALA A 15 -16.29 0.59 9.06
CA ALA A 15 -15.41 -0.32 9.79
C ALA A 15 -15.25 0.16 11.25
N LEU A 16 -15.37 -0.76 12.20
CA LEU A 16 -15.07 -0.52 13.61
C LEU A 16 -13.55 -0.57 13.84
N SER A 17 -12.78 0.29 13.18
CA SER A 17 -11.33 0.38 13.37
C SER A 17 -10.99 1.45 14.42
N SER A 18 -9.91 1.24 15.18
CA SER A 18 -9.41 2.23 16.14
C SER A 18 -8.90 3.52 15.49
N SER A 19 -8.66 3.49 14.17
CA SER A 19 -8.26 4.64 13.36
C SER A 19 -9.45 5.43 12.79
N GLY A 20 -10.69 4.94 12.90
CA GLY A 20 -11.90 5.64 12.46
C GLY A 20 -12.10 5.73 10.94
N ASP A 21 -11.09 5.39 10.14
CA ASP A 21 -11.14 5.42 8.69
C ASP A 21 -11.20 3.99 8.13
N GLY A 22 -12.31 3.65 7.46
CA GLY A 22 -12.48 2.38 6.75
C GLY A 22 -13.95 1.97 6.58
N LEU A 23 -14.19 1.05 5.65
CA LEU A 23 -15.50 0.49 5.34
C LEU A 23 -15.43 -1.03 5.23
N LEU A 24 -16.50 -1.70 5.62
CA LEU A 24 -16.75 -3.11 5.35
C LEU A 24 -17.66 -3.22 4.13
N VAL A 25 -17.26 -4.03 3.15
CA VAL A 25 -18.07 -4.33 1.96
C VAL A 25 -18.60 -5.75 2.08
N GLY A 26 -19.92 -5.90 2.11
CA GLY A 26 -20.63 -7.16 2.32
C GLY A 26 -21.33 -7.65 1.05
N LEU A 27 -21.10 -8.89 0.66
CA LEU A 27 -21.81 -9.55 -0.44
C LEU A 27 -22.83 -10.52 0.12
N LYS A 28 -24.11 -10.30 -0.19
CA LYS A 28 -25.19 -11.21 0.19
C LYS A 28 -25.49 -12.17 -0.94
N LEU A 29 -25.61 -13.44 -0.57
CA LEU A 29 -25.94 -14.52 -1.49
C LEU A 29 -27.43 -14.89 -1.39
N GLU A 30 -27.95 -15.60 -2.40
CA GLU A 30 -29.34 -16.09 -2.45
C GLU A 30 -29.72 -16.95 -1.22
N ASN A 31 -28.74 -17.65 -0.65
CA ASN A 31 -28.93 -18.47 0.55
C ASN A 31 -29.03 -17.64 1.85
N GLY A 32 -28.97 -16.31 1.76
CA GLY A 32 -29.10 -15.36 2.87
C GLY A 32 -27.80 -15.08 3.63
N ARG A 33 -26.68 -15.73 3.31
CA ARG A 33 -25.38 -15.48 3.93
C ARG A 33 -24.75 -14.20 3.40
N ILE A 34 -23.96 -13.55 4.24
CA ILE A 34 -23.21 -12.33 3.90
C ILE A 34 -21.73 -12.55 4.17
N TYR A 35 -20.90 -12.18 3.19
CA TYR A 35 -19.44 -12.29 3.26
C TYR A 35 -18.83 -10.90 3.18
N TRP A 36 -17.86 -10.63 4.05
CA TRP A 36 -17.32 -9.30 4.24
C TRP A 36 -15.87 -9.21 3.76
N GLY A 37 -15.49 -8.04 3.27
CA GLY A 37 -14.11 -7.64 3.05
C GLY A 37 -13.85 -6.23 3.59
N ASP A 38 -12.60 -5.99 3.97
CA ASP A 38 -12.17 -4.75 4.60
C ASP A 38 -11.58 -3.78 3.57
N CYS A 39 -12.09 -2.55 3.57
CA CYS A 39 -11.64 -1.43 2.75
C CYS A 39 -11.03 -0.35 3.66
N ALA A 40 -9.71 -0.18 3.59
CA ALA A 40 -8.98 0.85 4.33
C ALA A 40 -9.13 2.27 3.76
N LEU A 41 -10.29 2.58 3.15
CA LEU A 41 -10.63 3.92 2.67
C LEU A 41 -12.03 4.30 3.14
N SER A 42 -12.20 5.56 3.50
CA SER A 42 -13.51 6.17 3.70
C SER A 42 -14.03 6.67 2.36
N LEU A 43 -15.13 6.07 1.91
CA LEU A 43 -15.80 6.38 0.64
C LEU A 43 -17.31 6.52 0.89
N ASP A 44 -18.03 7.14 -0.03
CA ASP A 44 -19.48 7.20 0.05
C ASP A 44 -20.10 5.82 -0.24
N ALA A 45 -20.81 5.28 0.76
CA ALA A 45 -21.41 3.94 0.69
C ALA A 45 -22.41 3.81 -0.47
N GLN A 46 -23.24 4.85 -0.69
CA GLN A 46 -24.27 4.82 -1.72
C GLN A 46 -23.65 4.83 -3.12
N SER A 47 -22.60 5.62 -3.31
CA SER A 47 -21.82 5.64 -4.54
C SER A 47 -21.24 4.26 -4.86
N ILE A 48 -20.59 3.61 -3.88
CA ILE A 48 -20.05 2.25 -4.04
C ILE A 48 -21.15 1.28 -4.50
N ILE A 49 -22.29 1.25 -3.80
CA ILE A 49 -23.40 0.36 -4.14
C ILE A 49 -23.89 0.60 -5.56
N SER A 50 -24.07 1.87 -5.94
CA SER A 50 -24.56 2.22 -7.28
C SER A 50 -23.63 1.81 -8.42
N GLN A 51 -22.32 1.80 -8.17
CA GLN A 51 -21.30 1.43 -9.15
C GLN A 51 -21.07 -0.08 -9.24
N ILE A 52 -21.08 -0.77 -8.10
CA ILE A 52 -20.66 -2.18 -8.00
C ILE A 52 -21.84 -3.15 -8.15
N GLN A 53 -23.03 -2.81 -7.65
CA GLN A 53 -24.21 -3.66 -7.74
C GLN A 53 -24.56 -4.07 -9.18
N PRO A 54 -24.46 -3.21 -10.21
CA PRO A 54 -24.71 -3.62 -11.60
C PRO A 54 -23.74 -4.66 -12.15
N ILE A 55 -22.53 -4.75 -11.58
CA ILE A 55 -21.49 -5.69 -12.00
C ILE A 55 -21.70 -7.05 -11.33
N LEU A 56 -21.95 -7.05 -10.01
CA LEU A 56 -22.00 -8.26 -9.21
C LEU A 56 -23.40 -8.86 -9.05
N GLY A 57 -24.45 -8.03 -9.06
CA GLY A 57 -25.82 -8.46 -8.81
C GLY A 57 -26.31 -9.46 -9.85
N GLY A 58 -26.89 -10.57 -9.38
CA GLY A 58 -27.38 -11.67 -10.20
C GLY A 58 -26.28 -12.56 -10.80
N GLN A 59 -25.01 -12.29 -10.52
CA GLN A 59 -23.91 -13.12 -11.01
C GLN A 59 -23.75 -14.36 -10.13
N PRO A 60 -23.48 -15.54 -10.73
CA PRO A 60 -23.21 -16.74 -9.97
C PRO A 60 -21.84 -16.64 -9.29
N LEU A 61 -21.75 -17.11 -8.05
CA LEU A 61 -20.46 -17.12 -7.33
C LEU A 61 -19.41 -18.02 -8.00
N SER A 62 -19.82 -18.95 -8.86
CA SER A 62 -18.89 -19.77 -9.66
C SER A 62 -18.03 -18.96 -10.63
N SER A 63 -18.44 -17.75 -11.01
CA SER A 63 -17.67 -16.88 -11.90
C SER A 63 -16.86 -15.81 -11.16
N PHE A 64 -16.51 -16.04 -9.88
CA PHE A 64 -15.87 -15.00 -9.07
C PHE A 64 -14.53 -14.50 -9.63
N GLN A 65 -13.76 -15.35 -10.34
CA GLN A 65 -12.52 -14.94 -11.00
C GLN A 65 -12.80 -13.93 -12.12
N GLU A 66 -13.82 -14.20 -12.94
CA GLU A 66 -14.25 -13.28 -13.99
C GLU A 66 -14.77 -11.97 -13.39
N LEU A 67 -15.49 -12.04 -12.26
CA LEU A 67 -15.98 -10.84 -11.55
C LEU A 67 -14.82 -10.00 -11.02
N ILE A 68 -13.78 -10.60 -10.44
CA ILE A 68 -12.57 -9.88 -10.01
C ILE A 68 -11.89 -9.22 -11.22
N ALA A 69 -11.73 -9.95 -12.32
CA ALA A 69 -11.13 -9.41 -13.54
C ALA A 69 -11.97 -8.24 -14.14
N GLN A 70 -13.30 -8.31 -14.06
CA GLN A 70 -14.17 -7.21 -14.47
C GLN A 70 -14.00 -5.97 -13.59
N LEU A 71 -13.88 -6.15 -12.27
CA LEU A 71 -13.64 -5.06 -11.32
C LEU A 71 -12.27 -4.39 -11.53
N ASP A 72 -11.24 -5.18 -11.82
CA ASP A 72 -9.90 -4.65 -12.11
C ASP A 72 -9.85 -3.81 -13.38
N ASN A 73 -10.70 -4.12 -14.36
CA ASN A 73 -10.81 -3.39 -15.61
C ASN A 73 -11.91 -2.31 -15.59
N PHE A 74 -12.67 -2.20 -14.51
CA PHE A 74 -13.72 -1.19 -14.39
C PHE A 74 -13.11 0.20 -14.20
N HIS A 75 -13.58 1.15 -15.00
CA HIS A 75 -13.17 2.55 -14.91
C HIS A 75 -14.39 3.40 -14.56
N GLU A 76 -14.30 4.15 -13.46
CA GLU A 76 -15.29 5.17 -13.11
C GLU A 76 -14.96 6.49 -13.81
N GLU A 77 -16.01 7.19 -14.24
CA GLU A 77 -15.90 8.57 -14.73
C GLU A 77 -16.06 9.53 -13.55
N VAL A 78 -14.97 10.21 -13.19
CA VAL A 78 -14.95 11.15 -12.07
C VAL A 78 -14.69 12.55 -12.58
N ARG A 79 -15.50 13.50 -12.11
CA ARG A 79 -15.32 14.93 -12.40
C ARG A 79 -14.22 15.47 -11.50
N VAL A 80 -13.12 15.88 -12.10
CA VAL A 80 -11.97 16.45 -11.40
C VAL A 80 -11.80 17.89 -11.88
N THR A 81 -11.68 18.81 -10.94
CA THR A 81 -11.32 20.19 -11.26
C THR A 81 -9.81 20.27 -11.46
N ARG A 82 -9.38 20.41 -12.72
CA ARG A 82 -7.96 20.69 -13.03
C ARG A 82 -7.75 22.17 -13.24
N ILE A 83 -6.65 22.67 -12.69
CA ILE A 83 -6.15 23.99 -13.02
C ILE A 83 -5.34 23.84 -14.30
N ILE A 84 -5.89 24.25 -15.44
CA ILE A 84 -5.16 24.27 -16.70
C ILE A 84 -4.42 25.61 -16.75
N GLN A 85 -3.09 25.56 -16.72
CA GLN A 85 -2.29 26.72 -17.13
C GLN A 85 -2.37 26.79 -18.65
N SER A 86 -2.90 27.88 -19.19
CA SER A 86 -2.93 28.13 -20.62
C SER A 86 -1.50 28.02 -21.17
N GLU A 87 -1.26 27.18 -22.17
CA GLU A 87 0.01 27.22 -22.90
C GLU A 87 0.22 28.64 -23.45
N PRO A 88 1.42 29.21 -23.34
CA PRO A 88 1.68 30.52 -23.93
C PRO A 88 1.45 30.40 -25.44
N GLU A 89 0.49 31.16 -25.96
CA GLU A 89 0.26 31.26 -27.40
C GLU A 89 1.59 31.57 -28.09
N THR A 90 2.12 30.62 -28.84
CA THR A 90 3.23 30.88 -29.77
C THR A 90 2.72 31.77 -30.90
N SER A 91 2.58 33.06 -30.61
CA SER A 91 2.37 34.10 -31.61
C SER A 91 3.70 34.35 -32.32
N ALA A 92 4.02 33.45 -33.25
CA ALA A 92 5.02 33.71 -34.28
C ALA A 92 4.51 34.81 -35.21
N SER A 93 4.76 36.08 -34.84
CA SER A 93 4.81 37.18 -35.80
C SER A 93 6.17 37.87 -35.67
N ALA A 94 6.98 37.70 -36.70
CA ALA A 94 8.25 38.38 -36.84
C ALA A 94 8.00 39.89 -36.98
N GLY A 95 8.21 40.65 -35.90
CA GLY A 95 7.99 42.09 -35.89
C GLY A 95 8.70 42.81 -34.75
N THR A 96 9.90 43.33 -35.05
CA THR A 96 10.61 44.43 -34.40
C THR A 96 10.37 44.61 -32.88
N PHE A 97 11.23 44.01 -32.06
CA PHE A 97 11.25 44.24 -30.61
C PHE A 97 11.64 45.70 -30.30
N SER A 98 10.67 46.52 -29.90
CA SER A 98 10.93 47.87 -29.39
C SER A 98 11.63 47.80 -28.03
N ARG A 99 12.71 48.58 -27.84
CA ARG A 99 13.47 48.66 -26.57
C ARG A 99 12.60 49.02 -25.36
N ARG A 100 11.42 49.65 -25.55
CA ARG A 100 10.45 49.88 -24.47
C ARG A 100 9.74 48.60 -24.00
N LYS A 101 9.52 47.61 -24.88
CA LYS A 101 8.91 46.31 -24.53
C LYS A 101 9.81 45.43 -23.66
N LEU A 102 11.13 45.57 -23.82
CA LEU A 102 12.13 44.86 -23.00
C LEU A 102 12.15 45.33 -21.53
N ILE A 103 11.83 46.60 -21.29
CA ILE A 103 11.82 47.17 -19.93
C ILE A 103 10.45 46.96 -19.26
N SER A 104 9.36 46.99 -20.02
CA SER A 104 8.02 46.68 -19.48
C SER A 104 7.77 45.19 -19.29
N GLY A 105 8.46 44.30 -20.03
CA GLY A 105 8.32 42.85 -19.92
C GLY A 105 8.84 42.24 -18.62
N PHE A 106 9.62 43.01 -17.83
CA PHE A 106 10.09 42.59 -16.51
C PHE A 106 9.14 42.98 -15.36
N LEU A 107 8.10 43.77 -15.65
CA LEU A 107 7.13 44.30 -14.66
C LEU A 107 5.67 43.97 -15.00
N ALA A 108 5.42 43.26 -16.11
CA ALA A 108 4.12 42.67 -16.37
C ALA A 108 4.06 41.34 -15.61
N ASP A 109 3.41 41.37 -14.45
CA ASP A 109 2.95 40.20 -13.72
C ASP A 109 1.82 39.56 -14.55
N ASP A 110 2.16 38.95 -15.70
CA ASP A 110 1.27 38.09 -16.48
C ASP A 110 1.08 36.80 -15.68
N LYS A 111 0.35 36.93 -14.56
CA LYS A 111 -0.30 35.79 -13.92
C LYS A 111 -1.33 35.30 -14.92
N ALA A 112 -0.91 34.37 -15.78
CA ALA A 112 -1.81 33.52 -16.54
C ALA A 112 -2.88 33.05 -15.56
N GLN A 113 -4.11 33.57 -15.72
CA GLN A 113 -5.20 33.26 -14.82
C GLN A 113 -5.52 31.79 -15.01
N ALA A 114 -5.04 30.98 -14.08
CA ALA A 114 -5.22 29.55 -14.10
C ALA A 114 -6.72 29.28 -13.85
N GLN A 115 -7.46 28.92 -14.90
CA GLN A 115 -8.89 28.70 -14.79
C GLN A 115 -9.14 27.25 -14.37
N PRO A 116 -9.97 27.02 -13.34
CA PRO A 116 -10.41 25.68 -12.99
C PRO A 116 -11.34 25.17 -14.11
N VAL A 117 -10.91 24.11 -14.79
CA VAL A 117 -11.73 23.39 -15.78
C VAL A 117 -12.16 22.07 -15.16
N GLU A 118 -13.46 21.80 -15.15
CA GLU A 118 -13.97 20.47 -14.83
C GLU A 118 -13.66 19.52 -15.98
N VAL A 119 -12.83 18.52 -15.72
CA VAL A 119 -12.49 17.46 -16.66
C VAL A 119 -13.08 16.16 -16.15
N VAL A 120 -13.75 15.41 -17.04
CA VAL A 120 -14.17 14.04 -16.74
C VAL A 120 -12.96 13.13 -16.96
N GLU A 121 -12.49 12.50 -15.91
CA GLU A 121 -11.39 11.54 -15.95
C GLU A 121 -11.93 10.12 -15.78
N LYS A 122 -11.42 9.20 -16.60
CA LYS A 122 -11.63 7.76 -16.40
C LYS A 122 -10.53 7.23 -15.51
N ARG A 123 -10.87 6.76 -14.32
CA ARG A 123 -9.92 6.18 -13.38
C ARG A 123 -10.39 4.79 -12.93
N PRO A 124 -9.47 3.86 -12.65
CA PRO A 124 -9.84 2.55 -12.13
C PRO A 124 -10.48 2.69 -10.75
N LEU A 125 -11.25 1.67 -10.33
CA LEU A 125 -11.72 1.60 -8.95
C LEU A 125 -10.53 1.69 -7.97
N PRO A 126 -10.68 2.41 -6.84
CA PRO A 126 -9.65 2.49 -5.81
C PRO A 126 -9.18 1.09 -5.41
N ALA A 127 -7.87 0.88 -5.34
CA ALA A 127 -7.30 -0.43 -5.01
C ALA A 127 -7.82 -1.02 -3.69
N PRO A 128 -8.01 -0.23 -2.60
CA PRO A 128 -8.59 -0.77 -1.36
C PRO A 128 -10.03 -1.27 -1.51
N LEU A 129 -10.83 -0.64 -2.38
CA LEU A 129 -12.19 -1.11 -2.65
C LEU A 129 -12.18 -2.40 -3.46
N ARG A 130 -11.34 -2.49 -4.50
CA ARG A 130 -11.15 -3.74 -5.27
C ARG A 130 -10.68 -4.88 -4.38
N PHE A 131 -9.78 -4.57 -3.45
CA PHE A 131 -9.26 -5.54 -2.48
C PHE A 131 -10.36 -6.01 -1.51
N ALA A 132 -11.19 -5.13 -0.98
CA ALA A 132 -12.33 -5.48 -0.12
C ALA A 132 -13.32 -6.42 -0.83
N ILE A 133 -13.71 -6.07 -2.06
CA ILE A 133 -14.65 -6.89 -2.83
C ILE A 133 -14.05 -8.26 -3.16
N SER A 134 -12.76 -8.30 -3.54
CA SER A 134 -12.04 -9.55 -3.82
C SER A 134 -11.96 -10.45 -2.59
N GLN A 135 -11.72 -9.90 -1.40
CA GLN A 135 -11.76 -10.66 -0.13
C GLN A 135 -13.14 -11.27 0.12
N ALA A 136 -14.21 -10.49 -0.05
CA ALA A 136 -15.58 -10.96 0.15
C ALA A 136 -15.95 -12.08 -0.85
N LEU A 137 -15.65 -11.90 -2.13
CA LEU A 137 -15.87 -12.90 -3.18
C LEU A 137 -15.08 -14.18 -2.91
N PHE A 138 -13.81 -14.04 -2.55
CA PHE A 138 -12.92 -15.18 -2.29
C PHE A 138 -13.37 -15.98 -1.06
N SER A 139 -13.76 -15.29 0.01
CA SER A 139 -14.30 -15.90 1.22
C SER A 139 -15.62 -16.64 0.95
N ALA A 140 -16.53 -15.99 0.22
CA ALA A 140 -17.78 -16.61 -0.22
C ALA A 140 -17.52 -17.88 -1.03
N ALA A 141 -16.66 -17.81 -2.05
CA ALA A 141 -16.36 -18.92 -2.94
C ALA A 141 -15.78 -20.12 -2.17
N ALA A 142 -14.86 -19.89 -1.23
CA ALA A 142 -14.28 -20.95 -0.42
C ALA A 142 -15.33 -21.64 0.46
N VAL A 143 -16.13 -20.86 1.21
CA VAL A 143 -17.13 -21.41 2.14
C VAL A 143 -18.24 -22.14 1.41
N GLU A 144 -18.77 -21.57 0.32
CA GLU A 144 -19.87 -22.19 -0.44
C GLU A 144 -19.41 -23.42 -1.24
N SER A 145 -18.11 -23.49 -1.59
CA SER A 145 -17.50 -24.68 -2.20
C SER A 145 -17.04 -25.72 -1.16
N ASN A 146 -17.27 -25.48 0.14
CA ASN A 146 -16.78 -26.31 1.24
C ASN A 146 -15.26 -26.58 1.17
N GLN A 147 -14.50 -25.56 0.76
CA GLN A 147 -13.05 -25.57 0.68
C GLN A 147 -12.47 -24.62 1.73
N SER A 148 -11.26 -24.93 2.21
CA SER A 148 -10.49 -23.93 2.93
C SER A 148 -10.00 -22.85 1.95
N LEU A 149 -9.78 -21.63 2.45
CA LEU A 149 -9.17 -20.55 1.66
C LEU A 149 -7.86 -21.01 0.99
N LEU A 150 -7.03 -21.75 1.73
CA LEU A 150 -5.78 -22.28 1.19
C LEU A 150 -6.02 -23.29 0.05
N SER A 151 -6.99 -24.20 0.20
CA SER A 151 -7.32 -25.16 -0.85
C SER A 151 -7.79 -24.45 -2.11
N LEU A 152 -8.65 -23.44 -1.96
CA LEU A 152 -9.13 -22.66 -3.10
C LEU A 152 -7.97 -21.91 -3.79
N LEU A 153 -7.05 -21.29 -3.05
CA LEU A 153 -5.85 -20.68 -3.64
C LEU A 153 -4.99 -21.68 -4.42
N VAL A 154 -4.79 -22.87 -3.85
CA VAL A 154 -4.02 -23.95 -4.47
C VAL A 154 -4.64 -24.36 -5.80
N ASP A 155 -5.95 -24.57 -5.81
CA ASP A 155 -6.70 -24.95 -7.01
C ASP A 155 -6.66 -23.84 -8.07
N LEU A 156 -6.81 -22.58 -7.66
CA LEU A 156 -6.82 -21.40 -8.55
C LEU A 156 -5.48 -21.18 -9.25
N TYR A 157 -4.38 -21.25 -8.50
CA TYR A 157 -3.06 -20.91 -9.02
C TYR A 157 -2.27 -22.14 -9.50
N GLY A 158 -2.86 -23.34 -9.42
CA GLY A 158 -2.13 -24.60 -9.67
C GLY A 158 -0.89 -24.74 -8.77
N ALA A 159 -0.96 -24.16 -7.57
CA ALA A 159 0.16 -24.09 -6.65
C ALA A 159 0.25 -25.35 -5.78
N VAL A 160 1.38 -25.56 -5.12
CA VAL A 160 1.51 -26.62 -4.11
C VAL A 160 1.37 -25.98 -2.74
N ALA A 161 0.46 -26.50 -1.90
CA ALA A 161 0.31 -26.03 -0.54
C ALA A 161 1.63 -26.20 0.23
N ALA A 162 2.18 -25.09 0.73
CA ALA A 162 3.34 -25.16 1.61
C ALA A 162 2.93 -25.81 2.93
N SER A 163 3.63 -26.88 3.33
CA SER A 163 3.48 -27.48 4.65
C SER A 163 4.44 -26.80 5.63
N GLY A 164 3.94 -25.85 6.42
CA GLY A 164 4.77 -25.17 7.41
C GLY A 164 4.08 -24.00 8.09
N LYS A 165 4.64 -23.55 9.21
CA LYS A 165 4.24 -22.28 9.81
C LYS A 165 4.76 -21.14 8.93
N ILE A 166 3.96 -20.09 8.76
CA ILE A 166 4.40 -18.86 8.12
C ILE A 166 5.22 -18.07 9.13
N SER A 167 6.46 -17.75 8.77
CA SER A 167 7.34 -16.90 9.55
C SER A 167 6.79 -15.48 9.63
N LEU A 168 6.66 -14.95 10.84
CA LEU A 168 6.15 -13.60 11.06
C LEU A 168 7.28 -12.57 11.02
N HIS A 169 7.06 -11.52 10.24
CA HIS A 169 7.80 -10.27 10.32
C HIS A 169 6.99 -9.28 11.16
N VAL A 170 7.64 -8.59 12.10
CA VAL A 170 6.98 -7.62 12.97
C VAL A 170 7.75 -6.31 12.93
N GLU A 171 7.13 -5.26 12.43
CA GLU A 171 7.69 -3.90 12.50
C GLU A 171 7.57 -3.36 13.93
N ALA A 172 8.69 -2.97 14.52
CA ALA A 172 8.75 -2.40 15.86
C ALA A 172 8.78 -0.87 15.82
N ASN A 173 7.84 -0.27 16.54
CA ASN A 173 7.78 1.16 16.76
C ASN A 173 7.31 1.46 18.19
N GLU A 174 7.42 2.72 18.61
CA GLU A 174 7.09 3.12 19.98
C GLU A 174 5.67 2.73 20.41
N ALA A 175 4.70 2.76 19.48
CA ALA A 175 3.30 2.44 19.77
C ALA A 175 3.07 0.95 20.05
N ASN A 176 3.87 0.05 19.47
CA ASN A 176 3.66 -1.40 19.57
C ASN A 176 4.76 -2.15 20.35
N MET A 177 5.80 -1.48 20.85
CA MET A 177 6.92 -2.12 21.56
C MET A 177 6.50 -3.09 22.68
N ALA A 178 5.43 -2.79 23.43
CA ALA A 178 4.94 -3.67 24.48
C ALA A 178 4.40 -5.01 23.93
N VAL A 179 3.73 -4.97 22.78
CA VAL A 179 3.24 -6.16 22.06
C VAL A 179 4.42 -6.92 21.46
N VAL A 180 5.33 -6.22 20.79
CA VAL A 180 6.55 -6.84 20.23
C VAL A 180 7.31 -7.60 21.32
N ARG A 181 7.47 -6.98 22.50
CA ARG A 181 8.14 -7.61 23.65
C ARG A 181 7.45 -8.91 24.10
N SER A 182 6.11 -8.97 24.08
CA SER A 182 5.39 -10.16 24.54
C SER A 182 5.43 -11.31 23.52
N ILE A 183 5.54 -11.00 22.23
CA ILE A 183 5.56 -12.01 21.16
C ILE A 183 6.97 -12.42 20.72
N LEU A 184 8.01 -11.64 21.01
CA LEU A 184 9.39 -11.95 20.61
C LEU A 184 9.86 -13.37 21.05
N PRO A 185 9.57 -13.84 22.28
CA PRO A 185 9.91 -15.21 22.68
C PRO A 185 9.16 -16.31 21.90
N ALA A 186 8.05 -15.97 21.22
CA ALA A 186 7.29 -16.89 20.39
C ALA A 186 7.92 -17.13 19.01
N GLN A 187 9.22 -16.82 18.86
CA GLN A 187 10.04 -17.02 17.66
C GLN A 187 9.52 -16.23 16.44
N VAL A 188 9.35 -14.91 16.63
CA VAL A 188 9.23 -13.98 15.49
C VAL A 188 10.45 -14.16 14.58
N ALA A 189 10.21 -14.31 13.28
CA ALA A 189 11.29 -14.60 12.35
C ALA A 189 12.13 -13.37 12.01
N SER A 190 11.52 -12.19 12.00
CA SER A 190 12.25 -10.93 11.81
C SER A 190 11.59 -9.74 12.50
N LEU A 191 12.45 -8.83 12.96
CA LEU A 191 12.08 -7.57 13.59
C LEU A 191 12.37 -6.43 12.61
N GLY A 192 11.32 -5.73 12.18
CA GLY A 192 11.39 -4.60 11.27
C GLY A 192 11.66 -3.29 11.98
N TYR A 193 12.48 -2.44 11.37
CA TYR A 193 12.61 -1.03 11.69
C TYR A 193 12.54 -0.21 10.42
N ASN A 194 11.67 0.81 10.43
CA ASN A 194 11.44 1.71 9.32
C ASN A 194 12.02 3.10 9.65
N THR A 195 12.90 3.60 8.78
CA THR A 195 13.54 4.91 8.99
C THR A 195 12.71 6.09 8.50
N GLY A 196 11.58 5.83 7.84
CA GLY A 196 10.80 6.83 7.11
C GLY A 196 11.47 7.27 5.80
N SER A 197 10.70 7.98 4.96
CA SER A 197 11.08 8.44 3.61
C SER A 197 11.75 9.82 3.56
N THR A 198 11.85 10.52 4.69
CA THR A 198 12.26 11.94 4.70
C THR A 198 13.38 12.18 5.69
N ASN A 199 14.20 13.20 5.41
CA ASN A 199 15.29 13.64 6.28
C ASN A 199 16.31 12.53 6.61
N HIS A 200 16.69 11.69 5.63
CA HIS A 200 17.60 10.56 5.83
C HIS A 200 18.90 10.94 6.56
N LYS A 201 19.48 12.11 6.27
CA LYS A 201 20.68 12.59 7.00
C LYS A 201 20.44 12.84 8.48
N ALA A 202 19.27 13.32 8.86
CA ALA A 202 18.91 13.49 10.25
C ALA A 202 18.60 12.13 10.90
N THR A 203 17.88 11.25 10.23
CA THR A 203 17.47 9.96 10.79
C THR A 203 18.64 8.98 10.90
N LEU A 204 19.37 8.78 9.81
CA LEU A 204 20.45 7.78 9.72
C LEU A 204 21.79 8.33 10.23
N GLY A 205 21.97 9.65 10.21
CA GLY A 205 23.27 10.29 10.41
C GLY A 205 24.02 10.50 9.09
N ALA A 206 25.01 11.38 9.08
CA ALA A 206 25.70 11.79 7.86
C ALA A 206 26.50 10.65 7.20
N ASN A 207 26.90 9.66 7.99
CA ASN A 207 27.61 8.45 7.57
C ASN A 207 26.89 7.18 8.09
N ALA A 208 25.57 7.22 8.25
CA ALA A 208 24.76 6.15 8.84
C ALA A 208 25.12 5.80 10.30
N GLU A 209 25.82 6.67 11.03
CA GLU A 209 26.29 6.41 12.39
C GLU A 209 25.14 6.24 13.39
N ARG A 210 24.00 6.92 13.18
CA ARG A 210 22.82 6.79 14.04
C ARG A 210 22.13 5.46 13.80
N LEU A 211 22.05 5.03 12.53
CA LEU A 211 21.54 3.71 12.18
C LEU A 211 22.40 2.61 12.79
N GLN A 212 23.74 2.72 12.68
CA GLN A 212 24.66 1.77 13.33
C GLN A 212 24.50 1.71 14.85
N ALA A 213 24.30 2.86 15.50
CA ALA A 213 24.03 2.91 16.95
C ALA A 213 22.68 2.24 17.27
N HIS A 214 21.65 2.52 16.48
CA HIS A 214 20.32 1.96 16.65
C HIS A 214 20.32 0.43 16.53
N VAL A 215 20.95 -0.15 15.50
CA VAL A 215 20.97 -1.61 15.34
C VAL A 215 21.69 -2.33 16.48
N ARG A 216 22.72 -1.70 17.08
CA ARG A 216 23.38 -2.22 18.29
C ARG A 216 22.46 -2.16 19.51
N GLN A 217 21.65 -1.12 19.63
CA GLN A 217 20.63 -1.02 20.69
C GLN A 217 19.55 -2.09 20.52
N VAL A 218 19.07 -2.31 19.30
CA VAL A 218 18.11 -3.37 18.99
C VAL A 218 18.69 -4.74 19.33
N LYS A 219 19.92 -5.02 18.93
CA LYS A 219 20.65 -6.24 19.29
C LYS A 219 20.66 -6.45 20.82
N ALA A 220 21.13 -5.45 21.57
CA ALA A 220 21.20 -5.54 23.02
C ALA A 220 19.82 -5.70 23.67
N TRP A 221 18.79 -5.09 23.07
CA TRP A 221 17.41 -5.22 23.52
C TRP A 221 16.88 -6.65 23.32
N ILE A 222 17.10 -7.27 22.15
CA ILE A 222 16.73 -8.67 21.90
C ILE A 222 17.39 -9.58 22.93
N GLU A 223 18.71 -9.44 23.12
CA GLU A 223 19.49 -10.22 24.08
C GLU A 223 18.97 -10.06 25.53
N SER A 224 18.40 -8.90 25.86
CA SER A 224 17.83 -8.63 27.20
C SER A 224 16.42 -9.19 27.42
N VAL A 225 15.61 -9.25 26.35
CA VAL A 225 14.18 -9.60 26.43
C VAL A 225 13.95 -11.08 26.12
N ALA A 226 14.65 -11.59 25.11
CA ALA A 226 14.52 -12.96 24.63
C ALA A 226 15.90 -13.49 24.21
N PRO A 227 16.77 -13.86 25.16
CA PRO A 227 18.14 -14.30 24.89
C PRO A 227 18.25 -15.48 23.91
N GLU A 228 17.24 -16.35 23.92
CA GLU A 228 17.17 -17.54 23.06
C GLU A 228 16.51 -17.27 21.70
N ALA A 229 15.97 -16.07 21.48
CA ALA A 229 15.38 -15.71 20.20
C ALA A 229 16.47 -15.26 19.21
N ALA A 230 16.32 -15.66 17.95
CA ALA A 230 17.25 -15.29 16.88
C ALA A 230 16.52 -14.69 15.67
N PRO A 231 15.75 -13.58 15.84
CA PRO A 231 15.10 -12.93 14.70
C PRO A 231 16.15 -12.33 13.77
N ALA A 232 15.86 -12.28 12.48
CA ALA A 232 16.60 -11.38 11.58
C ALA A 232 16.24 -9.93 11.91
N ILE A 233 17.21 -9.02 11.85
CA ILE A 233 16.99 -7.58 11.95
C ILE A 233 16.76 -7.07 10.53
N HIS A 234 15.55 -6.56 10.29
CA HIS A 234 15.11 -6.09 8.98
C HIS A 234 15.02 -4.57 8.98
N LEU A 235 15.80 -3.91 8.13
CA LEU A 235 15.86 -2.45 8.04
C LEU A 235 15.25 -2.00 6.73
N ASN A 236 14.18 -1.21 6.81
CA ASN A 236 13.64 -0.50 5.67
C ASN A 236 14.18 0.95 5.69
N ILE A 237 15.11 1.23 4.77
CA ILE A 237 15.83 2.51 4.71
C ILE A 237 15.28 3.48 3.65
N GLN A 238 14.25 3.09 2.89
CA GLN A 238 13.52 3.91 1.91
C GLN A 238 14.42 4.77 0.98
N GLY A 239 15.45 4.16 0.38
CA GLY A 239 16.38 4.88 -0.49
C GLY A 239 17.45 5.71 0.23
N GLY A 240 17.46 5.75 1.56
CA GLY A 240 18.30 6.67 2.33
C GLY A 240 19.81 6.53 2.09
N PHE A 241 20.30 5.34 1.73
CA PHE A 241 21.71 5.15 1.38
C PHE A 241 22.08 5.72 0.02
N ALA A 242 21.17 5.64 -0.96
CA ALA A 242 21.35 6.26 -2.26
C ALA A 242 21.51 7.78 -2.11
N GLU A 243 20.68 8.40 -1.26
CA GLU A 243 20.76 9.83 -0.95
C GLU A 243 22.04 10.19 -0.18
N LEU A 244 22.35 9.48 0.90
CA LEU A 244 23.49 9.83 1.77
C LEU A 244 24.85 9.69 1.10
N TYR A 245 24.99 8.69 0.25
CA TYR A 245 26.25 8.35 -0.37
C TYR A 245 26.31 8.72 -1.85
N GLU A 246 25.30 9.42 -2.36
CA GLU A 246 25.21 9.85 -3.76
C GLU A 246 25.39 8.68 -4.74
N ASN A 247 24.73 7.55 -4.45
CA ASN A 247 24.88 6.28 -5.18
C ASN A 247 26.32 5.74 -5.30
N ASN A 248 27.23 6.15 -4.41
CA ASN A 248 28.58 5.59 -4.37
C ASN A 248 28.54 4.15 -3.82
N GLU A 249 28.61 3.16 -4.71
CA GLU A 249 28.55 1.74 -4.38
C GLU A 249 29.55 1.32 -3.30
N GLY A 250 30.79 1.81 -3.35
CA GLY A 250 31.82 1.48 -2.36
C GLY A 250 31.46 1.94 -0.95
N LYS A 251 30.92 3.16 -0.82
CA LYS A 251 30.44 3.68 0.47
C LYS A 251 29.20 2.92 0.96
N ILE A 252 28.27 2.61 0.07
CA ILE A 252 27.07 1.83 0.38
C ILE A 252 27.46 0.43 0.89
N LEU A 253 28.33 -0.29 0.17
CA LEU A 253 28.84 -1.59 0.59
C LEU A 253 29.58 -1.52 1.93
N GLY A 254 30.39 -0.48 2.14
CA GLY A 254 31.06 -0.26 3.42
C GLY A 254 30.07 -0.05 4.58
N ALA A 255 29.01 0.72 4.36
CA ALA A 255 27.96 0.94 5.35
C ALA A 255 27.17 -0.35 5.65
N LEU A 256 26.78 -1.09 4.62
CA LEU A 256 26.09 -2.37 4.73
C LEU A 256 26.92 -3.40 5.50
N TYR A 257 28.21 -3.53 5.16
CA TYR A 257 29.12 -4.40 5.89
C TYR A 257 29.26 -3.98 7.36
N GLY A 258 29.35 -2.67 7.62
CA GLY A 258 29.38 -2.13 8.99
C GLY A 258 28.14 -2.48 9.80
N LEU A 259 26.95 -2.42 9.19
CA LEU A 259 25.69 -2.83 9.81
C LEU A 259 25.65 -4.34 10.08
N GLU A 260 26.05 -5.15 9.10
CA GLU A 260 26.10 -6.61 9.25
C GLU A 260 26.98 -7.01 10.42
N GLN A 261 28.19 -6.42 10.55
CA GLN A 261 29.06 -6.69 11.69
C GLN A 261 28.45 -6.21 13.02
N ALA A 262 27.70 -5.11 13.00
CA ALA A 262 27.06 -4.57 14.20
C ALA A 262 25.91 -5.44 14.74
N VAL A 263 25.23 -6.18 13.87
CA VAL A 263 24.08 -7.02 14.26
C VAL A 263 24.42 -8.46 14.58
N LYS A 264 25.63 -8.95 14.28
CA LYS A 264 26.04 -10.33 14.63
C LYS A 264 25.74 -10.64 16.11
N PRO A 265 25.16 -11.81 16.46
CA PRO A 265 24.99 -12.99 15.59
C PRO A 265 23.70 -12.99 14.75
N TYR A 266 22.87 -11.96 14.81
CA TYR A 266 21.61 -11.89 14.06
C TYR A 266 21.86 -11.66 12.57
N ALA A 267 20.99 -12.24 11.73
CA ALA A 267 21.00 -11.96 10.30
C ALA A 267 20.51 -10.53 10.03
N LEU A 268 21.09 -9.85 9.05
CA LEU A 268 20.63 -8.55 8.57
C LEU A 268 19.83 -8.74 7.28
N VAL A 269 18.67 -8.10 7.19
CA VAL A 269 17.90 -7.96 5.94
C VAL A 269 17.72 -6.47 5.67
N MET A 270 17.92 -6.08 4.42
CA MET A 270 17.80 -4.70 3.98
C MET A 270 16.68 -4.59 2.94
N GLU A 271 15.77 -3.67 3.18
CA GLU A 271 14.78 -3.19 2.21
C GLU A 271 15.12 -1.73 1.90
N ASN A 272 15.09 -1.38 0.62
CA ASN A 272 15.46 -0.05 0.14
C ASN A 272 14.34 0.56 -0.67
#